data_AF-A0A6P4IXW8-F1
#
_entry.id   AF-A0A6P4IXW8-F1
#
_cell.length_a   1.000
_cell.length_b   1.000
_cell.length_c   1.000
_cell.angle_alpha   90.00
_cell.angle_beta   90.00
_cell.angle_gamma   90.00
#
_symmetry.space_group_name_H-M   'P 1'
#
loop_
_entity.id
_entity.type
_entity.pdbx_description
1 polymer ?
#
loop_
_entity_poly.entity_id
_entity_poly.type
_entity_poly.pdbx_seq_one_letter_code
_entity_poly.pdbx_strand_id
1 'polypeptide(L)'
;MSNKINPKRREPTAAAGAATGVATNTNSSTGSSSAGNTSSANTSSSSSSSLSSAGGGDAGMSADLTSLFECPVCFDYVLPPILQCSSGHLVCVSCRSKLTCCPTCRGPLANIRNLAMEKVASNVKFPCKHSGYGCTASLVYTEKTEHEETCECRPYLCPCPGASCKWQGPLDLVMQHLMMSHKSITTLQGEDIVFLATDINLPGAVDWVMMQSCFGHHFMLVLEKQEKYDGHQQFFAIVQLIGSRKEAENFVYRLELNGNRRRLTWEAMPRSIHEGVASAIHNSDCLVFDTSIAQLFADNGNLGINVTISLV
;
A
#
# COMPACT_ATOMS: atom_id res chain seq x y z
N MET A 1 39.01 33.57 -19.12
CA MET A 1 38.51 34.20 -17.88
C MET A 1 37.61 33.16 -17.22
N SER A 2 38.18 32.28 -16.40
CA SER A 2 38.16 32.36 -14.91
C SER A 2 36.75 32.10 -14.37
N ASN A 3 36.46 31.18 -13.45
CA ASN A 3 37.25 30.23 -12.68
C ASN A 3 36.28 29.19 -12.08
N LYS A 4 36.85 28.05 -11.68
CA LYS A 4 36.27 26.99 -10.83
C LYS A 4 35.59 27.55 -9.57
N ILE A 5 34.67 26.79 -8.96
CA ILE A 5 34.75 26.33 -7.55
C ILE A 5 33.47 25.53 -7.20
N ASN A 6 33.68 24.27 -6.81
CA ASN A 6 32.83 23.51 -5.88
C ASN A 6 33.58 23.51 -4.54
N PRO A 7 32.89 23.53 -3.37
CA PRO A 7 33.18 22.44 -2.43
C PRO A 7 32.04 22.02 -1.48
N LYS A 8 32.00 20.69 -1.29
CA LYS A 8 31.94 19.91 -0.01
C LYS A 8 30.80 20.10 1.01
N ARG A 9 30.00 19.02 1.10
CA ARG A 9 29.77 18.11 2.25
C ARG A 9 30.23 18.60 3.66
N ARG A 10 29.30 18.59 4.62
CA ARG A 10 29.58 18.37 6.06
C ARG A 10 28.45 17.58 6.73
N GLU A 11 28.80 16.41 7.23
CA GLU A 11 28.13 15.72 8.34
C GLU A 11 28.48 16.41 9.67
N PRO A 12 27.71 16.14 10.73
CA PRO A 12 28.29 15.78 12.02
C PRO A 12 27.64 14.49 12.58
N THR A 13 28.41 13.42 12.75
CA THR A 13 29.09 12.96 13.99
C THR A 13 28.23 12.85 15.25
N ALA A 14 28.22 11.63 15.78
CA ALA A 14 27.68 11.20 17.06
C ALA A 14 28.53 11.73 18.24
N ALA A 15 27.89 11.89 19.40
CA ALA A 15 28.55 11.91 20.69
C ALA A 15 27.69 11.20 21.74
N ALA A 16 28.27 10.15 22.32
CA ALA A 16 27.85 9.50 23.55
C ALA A 16 28.22 10.38 24.76
N GLY A 17 27.54 10.22 25.89
CA GLY A 17 28.04 10.79 27.14
C GLY A 17 27.07 10.85 28.32
N ALA A 18 27.28 9.90 29.23
CA ALA A 18 27.22 10.04 30.69
C ALA A 18 25.87 10.17 31.42
N ALA A 19 25.66 9.14 32.24
CA ALA A 19 24.86 9.14 33.45
C ALA A 19 25.42 10.12 34.50
N THR A 20 24.52 10.71 35.27
CA THR A 20 24.78 11.15 36.65
C THR A 20 23.45 11.08 37.41
N GLY A 21 23.41 10.29 38.48
CA GLY A 21 22.36 10.33 39.48
C GLY A 21 22.74 11.27 40.61
N VAL A 22 21.72 11.91 41.21
CA VAL A 22 21.67 12.46 42.58
C VAL A 22 20.16 12.52 42.89
N ALA A 23 19.62 11.58 43.69
CA ALA A 23 19.45 11.65 45.15
C ALA A 23 18.54 12.80 45.64
N THR A 24 17.42 12.36 46.23
CA THR A 24 16.73 12.92 47.41
C THR A 24 16.32 14.39 47.40
N ASN A 25 15.00 14.64 47.44
CA ASN A 25 14.48 15.41 48.56
C ASN A 25 13.08 14.97 48.98
N THR A 26 13.03 14.56 50.24
CA THR A 26 11.87 14.37 51.10
C THR A 26 11.12 15.67 51.28
N ASN A 27 9.78 15.64 51.21
CA ASN A 27 8.98 16.41 52.14
C ASN A 27 7.59 15.78 52.31
N SER A 28 7.48 15.07 53.43
CA SER A 28 6.25 14.71 54.10
C SER A 28 5.63 15.95 54.76
N SER A 29 4.34 16.18 54.54
CA SER A 29 3.49 16.92 55.46
C SER A 29 2.17 16.17 55.66
N THR A 30 1.85 16.07 56.93
CA THR A 30 0.87 15.23 57.61
C THR A 30 -0.46 15.96 57.85
N GLY A 31 -1.52 15.18 58.03
CA GLY A 31 -2.73 15.54 58.79
C GLY A 31 -3.94 15.90 57.92
N SER A 32 -5.17 15.48 58.19
CA SER A 32 -5.74 14.81 59.37
C SER A 32 -7.10 14.20 59.00
N SER A 33 -7.47 13.17 59.74
CA SER A 33 -8.69 12.36 59.69
C SER A 33 -9.98 13.14 59.99
N SER A 34 -11.12 12.67 59.46
CA SER A 34 -12.38 12.60 60.22
C SER A 34 -13.37 11.63 59.57
N ALA A 35 -14.04 10.86 60.43
CA ALA A 35 -15.03 9.83 60.13
C ALA A 35 -16.41 10.25 60.66
N GLY A 36 -17.46 9.58 60.17
CA GLY A 36 -18.86 9.65 60.63
C GLY A 36 -19.77 10.36 59.62
N ASN A 37 -21.01 9.94 59.32
CA ASN A 37 -21.88 8.90 59.90
C ASN A 37 -23.06 8.63 58.91
N THR A 38 -23.55 7.38 58.91
CA THR A 38 -24.96 6.89 58.76
C THR A 38 -26.05 7.87 58.29
N SER A 39 -26.89 7.59 57.28
CA SER A 39 -28.11 6.73 57.25
C SER A 39 -28.97 7.29 56.08
N SER A 40 -29.71 6.55 55.25
CA SER A 40 -30.93 5.80 55.52
C SER A 40 -31.40 5.08 54.24
N ALA A 41 -32.13 3.99 54.46
CA ALA A 41 -32.77 3.14 53.47
C ALA A 41 -33.84 3.86 52.62
N ASN A 42 -34.05 3.37 51.39
CA ASN A 42 -35.39 3.26 50.82
C ASN A 42 -35.47 2.03 49.89
N THR A 43 -36.25 1.06 50.34
CA THR A 43 -36.76 -0.08 49.62
C THR A 43 -38.07 0.29 48.93
N SER A 44 -38.20 -0.01 47.63
CA SER A 44 -39.51 -0.31 47.03
C SER A 44 -39.37 -1.06 45.71
N SER A 45 -39.68 -2.35 45.81
CA SER A 45 -40.50 -3.17 44.90
C SER A 45 -40.26 -3.12 43.38
N SER A 46 -39.71 -4.24 42.93
CA SER A 46 -39.87 -4.91 41.64
C SER A 46 -41.23 -4.74 40.93
N SER A 47 -41.16 -4.35 39.66
CA SER A 47 -42.14 -4.69 38.63
C SER A 47 -41.39 -5.30 37.44
N SER A 48 -41.50 -6.63 37.32
CA SER A 48 -40.97 -7.43 36.23
C SER A 48 -41.83 -7.23 34.98
N SER A 49 -41.36 -6.39 34.06
CA SER A 49 -41.85 -6.35 32.68
C SER A 49 -40.91 -7.15 31.78
N SER A 50 -41.30 -8.39 31.54
CA SER A 50 -40.75 -9.26 30.50
C SER A 50 -40.96 -8.61 29.13
N LEU A 51 -39.89 -8.06 28.56
CA LEU A 51 -39.85 -7.58 27.18
C LEU A 51 -39.12 -8.62 26.31
N SER A 52 -39.95 -9.28 25.53
CA SER A 52 -39.67 -10.23 24.47
C SER A 52 -38.59 -9.76 23.49
N SER A 53 -37.58 -10.60 23.31
CA SER A 53 -36.55 -10.48 22.29
C SER A 53 -37.15 -10.47 20.89
N ALA A 54 -37.04 -9.33 20.20
CA ALA A 54 -37.16 -9.24 18.75
C ALA A 54 -35.75 -9.28 18.15
N GLY A 55 -35.44 -10.37 17.46
CA GLY A 55 -34.21 -10.50 16.66
C GLY A 55 -34.24 -9.50 15.51
N GLY A 56 -33.19 -8.66 15.43
CA GLY A 56 -33.03 -7.65 14.37
C GLY A 56 -32.05 -6.51 14.67
N GLY A 57 -31.38 -6.48 15.83
CA GLY A 57 -30.64 -5.29 16.31
C GLY A 57 -29.12 -5.24 16.12
N ASP A 58 -28.47 -6.22 15.48
CA ASP A 58 -26.99 -6.32 15.50
C ASP A 58 -26.28 -5.33 14.54
N ALA A 59 -26.91 -4.99 13.42
CA ALA A 59 -26.30 -4.12 12.41
C ALA A 59 -26.32 -2.61 12.79
N GLY A 60 -27.32 -2.16 13.55
CA GLY A 60 -27.45 -0.74 13.92
C GLY A 60 -26.48 -0.34 15.04
N MET A 61 -26.36 -1.16 16.08
CA MET A 61 -25.49 -0.87 17.23
C MET A 61 -24.01 -0.93 16.87
N SER A 62 -23.62 -1.82 15.94
CA SER A 62 -22.22 -1.95 15.49
C SER A 62 -21.77 -0.77 14.64
N ALA A 63 -22.64 -0.22 13.77
CA ALA A 63 -22.34 0.97 12.98
C ALA A 63 -22.10 2.21 13.85
N ASP A 64 -22.98 2.43 14.85
CA ASP A 64 -22.86 3.54 15.79
C ASP A 64 -21.57 3.45 16.63
N LEU A 65 -21.17 2.25 17.05
CA LEU A 65 -19.92 2.03 17.80
C LEU A 65 -18.67 2.22 16.93
N THR A 66 -18.73 1.89 15.65
CA THR A 66 -17.59 2.03 14.73
C THR A 66 -17.26 3.52 14.47
N SER A 67 -18.28 4.37 14.41
CA SER A 67 -18.11 5.83 14.21
C SER A 67 -17.26 6.50 15.32
N LEU A 68 -17.27 5.94 16.54
CA LEU A 68 -16.46 6.43 17.66
C LEU A 68 -14.96 6.28 17.42
N PHE A 69 -14.57 5.45 16.46
CA PHE A 69 -13.18 5.22 16.08
C PHE A 69 -12.75 6.03 14.86
N GLU A 70 -13.55 6.96 14.33
CA GLU A 70 -13.13 7.72 13.15
C GLU A 70 -12.05 8.77 13.48
N CYS A 71 -11.00 8.80 12.68
CA CYS A 71 -9.97 9.82 12.80
C CYS A 71 -10.45 11.12 12.15
N PRO A 72 -10.44 12.27 12.87
CA PRO A 72 -10.93 13.54 12.32
C PRO A 72 -10.05 14.16 11.23
N VAL A 73 -8.96 13.49 10.83
CA VAL A 73 -7.98 14.01 9.87
C VAL A 73 -8.01 13.23 8.56
N CYS A 74 -7.92 11.90 8.62
CA CYS A 74 -7.96 11.06 7.43
C CYS A 74 -9.32 10.38 7.20
N PHE A 75 -10.24 10.48 8.16
CA PHE A 75 -11.55 9.81 8.13
C PHE A 75 -11.49 8.27 8.10
N ASP A 76 -10.31 7.68 8.27
CA ASP A 76 -10.15 6.24 8.53
C ASP A 76 -10.36 5.91 10.01
N TYR A 77 -10.60 4.62 10.29
CA TYR A 77 -10.70 4.11 11.65
C TYR A 77 -9.35 4.14 12.39
N VAL A 78 -9.37 4.65 13.62
CA VAL A 78 -8.29 4.64 14.60
C VAL A 78 -8.22 3.24 15.20
N LEU A 79 -7.41 2.39 14.60
CA LEU A 79 -7.15 1.03 15.07
C LEU A 79 -5.98 1.02 16.09
N PRO A 80 -5.89 0.00 16.96
CA PRO A 80 -4.77 -0.17 17.88
C PRO A 80 -3.39 -0.09 17.19
N PRO A 81 -2.41 0.64 17.77
CA PRO A 81 -2.49 1.39 19.02
C PRO A 81 -3.28 2.71 18.88
N ILE A 82 -4.30 2.88 19.73
CA ILE A 82 -5.23 4.02 19.66
C ILE A 82 -4.64 5.16 20.49
N LEU A 83 -4.44 6.32 19.87
CA LEU A 83 -3.87 7.49 20.54
C LEU A 83 -4.94 8.52 20.88
N GLN A 84 -4.78 9.19 22.02
CA GLN A 84 -5.67 10.25 22.47
C GLN A 84 -4.90 11.51 22.90
N CYS A 85 -5.54 12.67 22.82
CA CYS A 85 -5.07 13.86 23.52
C CYS A 85 -5.44 13.83 25.00
N SER A 86 -4.93 14.78 25.80
CA SER A 86 -5.27 14.88 27.23
C SER A 86 -6.75 15.08 27.53
N SER A 87 -7.54 15.51 26.54
CA SER A 87 -9.00 15.67 26.63
C SER A 87 -9.79 14.46 26.11
N GLY A 88 -9.14 13.38 25.66
CA GLY A 88 -9.80 12.14 25.24
C GLY A 88 -10.11 12.00 23.75
N HIS A 89 -9.77 12.97 22.89
CA HIS A 89 -10.03 12.87 21.44
C HIS A 89 -9.05 11.92 20.75
N LEU A 90 -9.58 11.03 19.90
CA LEU A 90 -8.79 9.99 19.23
C LEU A 90 -8.13 10.50 17.94
N VAL A 91 -6.92 10.00 17.67
CA VAL A 91 -6.18 10.24 16.42
C VAL A 91 -5.43 8.97 16.04
N CYS A 92 -5.39 8.62 14.74
CA CYS A 92 -4.62 7.48 14.27
C CYS A 92 -3.11 7.73 14.32
N VAL A 93 -2.32 6.66 14.39
CA VAL A 93 -0.84 6.72 14.44
C VAL A 93 -0.27 7.49 13.25
N SER A 94 -0.81 7.26 12.05
CA SER A 94 -0.36 7.89 10.80
C SER A 94 -0.55 9.41 10.76
N CYS A 95 -1.61 9.91 11.40
CA CYS A 95 -1.88 11.35 11.49
C CYS A 95 -1.14 11.99 12.67
N ARG A 96 -0.95 11.26 13.77
CA ARG A 96 -0.28 11.79 14.98
C ARG A 96 1.09 12.39 14.69
N SER A 97 1.90 11.77 13.82
CA SER A 97 3.25 12.25 13.47
C SER A 97 3.25 13.58 12.70
N LYS A 98 2.13 13.92 12.06
CA LYS A 98 1.97 15.13 11.23
C LYS A 98 1.37 16.31 12.01
N LEU A 99 1.00 16.10 13.28
CA LEU A 99 0.24 17.05 14.08
C LEU A 99 1.02 17.47 15.34
N THR A 100 0.95 18.77 15.65
CA THR A 100 1.52 19.36 16.86
C THR A 100 0.47 19.57 17.96
N CYS A 101 -0.80 19.73 17.59
CA CYS A 101 -1.92 19.92 18.51
C CYS A 101 -3.15 19.11 18.08
N CYS A 102 -4.06 18.86 19.01
CA CYS A 102 -5.26 18.07 18.78
C CYS A 102 -6.16 18.77 17.74
N PRO A 103 -6.57 18.10 16.64
CA PRO A 103 -7.40 18.72 15.61
C PRO A 103 -8.79 19.13 16.15
N THR A 104 -9.28 18.45 17.19
CA THR A 104 -10.62 18.68 17.76
C THR A 104 -10.61 19.78 18.83
N CYS A 105 -9.74 19.69 19.85
CA CYS A 105 -9.74 20.64 20.98
C CYS A 105 -8.57 21.62 20.99
N ARG A 106 -7.64 21.53 20.03
CA ARG A 106 -6.39 22.33 19.96
C ARG A 106 -5.46 22.19 21.17
N GLY A 107 -5.73 21.25 22.08
CA GLY A 107 -4.88 20.93 23.22
C GLY A 107 -3.60 20.18 22.83
N PRO A 108 -2.67 19.97 23.78
CA PRO A 108 -1.43 19.26 23.52
C PRO A 108 -1.69 17.79 23.12
N LEU A 109 -1.04 17.36 22.04
CA LEU A 109 -0.99 15.96 21.63
C LEU A 109 0.26 15.32 22.21
N ALA A 110 0.11 14.57 23.30
CA ALA A 110 1.12 13.64 23.78
C ALA A 110 0.94 12.26 23.10
N ASN A 111 1.88 11.34 23.31
CA ASN A 111 1.75 9.95 22.85
C ASN A 111 1.00 9.11 23.89
N ILE A 112 -0.22 9.54 24.25
CA ILE A 112 -1.04 8.85 25.25
C ILE A 112 -1.86 7.78 24.52
N ARG A 113 -1.68 6.51 24.88
CA ARG A 113 -2.49 5.40 24.38
C ARG A 113 -3.80 5.29 25.15
N ASN A 114 -4.89 5.00 24.44
CA ASN A 114 -6.18 4.71 25.02
C ASN A 114 -6.40 3.20 25.13
N LEU A 115 -5.84 2.58 26.18
CA LEU A 115 -5.95 1.14 26.40
C LEU A 115 -7.40 0.65 26.57
N ALA A 116 -8.29 1.50 27.07
CA ALA A 116 -9.71 1.17 27.18
C ALA A 116 -10.35 1.05 25.80
N MET A 117 -10.12 2.03 24.92
CA MET A 117 -10.61 1.97 23.53
C MET A 117 -9.97 0.85 22.73
N GLU A 118 -8.71 0.47 23.00
CA GLU A 118 -8.10 -0.71 22.37
C GLU A 118 -8.83 -2.01 22.76
N LYS A 119 -9.24 -2.16 24.02
CA LYS A 119 -10.05 -3.30 24.47
C LYS A 119 -11.45 -3.31 23.84
N VAL A 120 -12.06 -2.14 23.68
CA VAL A 120 -13.36 -2.01 22.98
C VAL A 120 -13.19 -2.39 21.51
N ALA A 121 -12.17 -1.87 20.83
CA ALA A 121 -11.87 -2.18 19.42
C ALA A 121 -11.69 -3.68 19.16
N SER A 122 -11.23 -4.44 20.16
CA SER A 122 -11.07 -5.90 20.05
C SER A 122 -12.40 -6.66 19.92
N ASN A 123 -13.52 -6.03 20.28
CA ASN A 123 -14.87 -6.60 20.21
C ASN A 123 -15.74 -5.94 19.14
N VAL A 124 -15.20 -4.96 18.41
CA VAL A 124 -15.91 -4.24 17.34
C VAL A 124 -15.43 -4.76 15.99
N LYS A 125 -16.37 -4.98 15.08
CA LYS A 125 -16.07 -5.28 13.68
C LYS A 125 -16.12 -3.99 12.87
N PHE A 126 -15.07 -3.71 12.14
CA PHE A 126 -14.92 -2.54 11.29
C PHE A 126 -15.20 -2.93 9.83
N PRO A 127 -16.00 -2.15 9.09
CA PRO A 127 -16.22 -2.41 7.67
C PRO A 127 -14.90 -2.24 6.89
N CYS A 128 -14.74 -3.00 5.82
CA CYS A 128 -13.61 -2.86 4.89
C CYS A 128 -13.56 -1.43 4.31
N LYS A 129 -12.35 -0.86 4.13
CA LYS A 129 -12.19 0.47 3.47
C LYS A 129 -12.73 0.48 2.03
N HIS A 130 -12.81 -0.69 1.41
CA HIS A 130 -13.34 -0.87 0.05
C HIS A 130 -14.86 -1.11 0.03
N SER A 131 -15.57 -0.80 1.10
CA SER A 131 -17.04 -0.93 1.18
C SER A 131 -17.76 -0.08 0.14
N GLY A 132 -17.24 1.11 -0.17
CA GLY A 132 -17.72 1.97 -1.26
C GLY A 132 -17.60 1.34 -2.66
N TYR A 133 -16.77 0.30 -2.81
CA TYR A 133 -16.61 -0.47 -4.04
C TYR A 133 -17.34 -1.83 -3.99
N GLY A 134 -18.20 -2.05 -2.98
CA GLY A 134 -19.06 -3.22 -2.87
C GLY A 134 -18.61 -4.28 -1.86
N CYS A 135 -17.52 -4.06 -1.11
CA CYS A 135 -17.13 -5.00 -0.07
C CYS A 135 -18.10 -4.96 1.13
N THR A 136 -18.72 -6.09 1.45
CA THR A 136 -19.65 -6.22 2.59
C THR A 136 -18.98 -6.78 3.86
N ALA A 137 -17.67 -7.02 3.82
CA ALA A 137 -16.93 -7.59 4.93
C ALA A 137 -16.79 -6.59 6.10
N SER A 138 -17.11 -7.07 7.31
CA SER A 138 -16.87 -6.38 8.58
C SER A 138 -15.99 -7.26 9.46
N LEU A 139 -14.78 -6.79 9.75
CA LEU A 139 -13.69 -7.59 10.32
C LEU A 139 -13.17 -6.98 11.62
N VAL A 140 -12.61 -7.82 12.48
CA VAL A 140 -11.86 -7.34 13.65
C VAL A 140 -10.56 -6.66 13.20
N TYR A 141 -10.04 -5.73 14.02
CA TYR A 141 -8.88 -4.92 13.62
C TYR A 141 -7.63 -5.74 13.28
N THR A 142 -7.46 -6.94 13.87
CA THR A 142 -6.32 -7.83 13.63
C THR A 142 -6.34 -8.46 12.24
N GLU A 143 -7.52 -8.70 11.67
CA GLU A 143 -7.70 -9.35 10.36
C GLU A 143 -7.95 -8.33 9.24
N LYS A 144 -8.35 -7.11 9.60
CA LYS A 144 -8.73 -6.06 8.65
C LYS A 144 -7.63 -5.72 7.65
N THR A 145 -6.38 -5.58 8.10
CA THR A 145 -5.25 -5.23 7.22
C THR A 145 -5.00 -6.31 6.18
N GLU A 146 -4.93 -7.57 6.60
CA GLU A 146 -4.73 -8.71 5.70
C GLU A 146 -5.86 -8.80 4.66
N HIS A 147 -7.12 -8.71 5.10
CA HIS A 147 -8.25 -8.68 4.17
C HIS A 147 -8.16 -7.52 3.17
N GLU A 148 -7.85 -6.31 3.62
CA GLU A 148 -7.83 -5.12 2.76
C GLU A 148 -6.75 -5.14 1.68
N GLU A 149 -5.65 -5.87 1.94
CA GLU A 149 -4.57 -6.09 0.97
C GLU A 149 -5.00 -7.06 -0.14
N THR A 150 -5.79 -8.08 0.20
CA THR A 150 -6.28 -9.11 -0.73
C THR A 150 -7.77 -8.98 -1.09
N CYS A 151 -8.37 -7.82 -0.82
CA CYS A 151 -9.81 -7.60 -1.03
C CYS A 151 -10.14 -7.56 -2.52
N GLU A 152 -11.08 -8.38 -2.97
CA GLU A 152 -11.51 -8.42 -4.38
C GLU A 152 -12.16 -7.10 -4.85
N CYS A 153 -12.77 -6.34 -3.92
CA CYS A 153 -13.37 -5.04 -4.22
C CYS A 153 -12.36 -3.88 -4.20
N ARG A 154 -11.07 -4.16 -3.97
CA ARG A 154 -10.02 -3.14 -3.99
C ARG A 154 -9.94 -2.52 -5.40
N PRO A 155 -9.96 -1.18 -5.52
CA PRO A 155 -9.79 -0.54 -6.81
C PRO A 155 -8.38 -0.80 -7.38
N TYR A 156 -8.32 -0.95 -8.69
CA TYR A 156 -7.08 -1.09 -9.44
C TYR A 156 -6.40 0.27 -9.55
N LEU A 157 -5.09 0.30 -9.33
CA LEU A 157 -4.26 1.46 -9.61
C LEU A 157 -3.89 1.47 -11.10
N CYS A 158 -3.52 2.63 -11.62
CA CYS A 158 -2.95 2.70 -12.97
C CYS A 158 -1.77 1.72 -13.11
N PRO A 159 -1.79 0.79 -14.09
CA PRO A 159 -0.75 -0.22 -14.26
C PRO A 159 0.50 0.30 -14.99
N CYS A 160 0.50 1.56 -15.44
CA CYS A 160 1.63 2.17 -16.12
C CYS A 160 2.80 2.37 -15.15
N PRO A 161 4.04 1.95 -15.49
CA PRO A 161 5.21 2.28 -14.71
C PRO A 161 5.43 3.80 -14.66
N GLY A 162 5.93 4.28 -13.52
CA GLY A 162 6.15 5.70 -13.23
C GLY A 162 5.10 6.34 -12.32
N ALA A 163 5.55 7.18 -11.38
CA ALA A 163 4.73 7.75 -10.30
C ALA A 163 3.80 8.91 -10.72
N SER A 164 3.66 9.21 -12.01
CA SER A 164 2.93 10.39 -12.46
C SER A 164 1.41 10.20 -12.48
N CYS A 165 0.93 8.96 -12.67
CA CYS A 165 -0.50 8.67 -12.70
C CYS A 165 -1.02 8.22 -11.33
N LYS A 166 -2.05 8.90 -10.83
CA LYS A 166 -2.73 8.59 -9.55
C LYS A 166 -4.14 8.05 -9.74
N TRP A 167 -4.46 7.60 -10.95
CA TRP A 167 -5.78 7.06 -11.25
C TRP A 167 -6.00 5.76 -10.49
N GLN A 168 -7.22 5.60 -9.98
CA GLN A 168 -7.70 4.39 -9.35
C GLN A 168 -9.16 4.15 -9.74
N GLY A 169 -9.55 2.91 -9.95
CA GLY A 169 -10.91 2.58 -10.37
C GLY A 169 -11.16 1.08 -10.51
N PRO A 170 -12.39 0.70 -10.91
CA PRO A 170 -12.72 -0.69 -11.21
C PRO A 170 -12.01 -1.19 -12.49
N LEU A 171 -11.91 -2.51 -12.63
CA LEU A 171 -11.15 -3.20 -13.69
C LEU A 171 -11.61 -2.82 -15.11
N ASP A 172 -12.92 -2.73 -15.31
CA ASP A 172 -13.57 -2.40 -16.58
C ASP A 172 -13.20 -1.01 -17.10
N LEU A 173 -12.84 -0.08 -16.21
CA LEU A 173 -12.42 1.28 -16.56
C LEU A 173 -10.90 1.42 -16.78
N VAL A 174 -10.10 0.39 -16.49
CA VAL A 174 -8.62 0.45 -16.62
C VAL A 174 -8.21 0.69 -18.06
N MET A 175 -8.76 -0.08 -19.02
CA MET A 175 -8.41 0.07 -20.43
C MET A 175 -8.83 1.43 -20.99
N GLN A 176 -10.02 1.90 -20.63
CA GLN A 176 -10.48 3.24 -21.01
C GLN A 176 -9.53 4.32 -20.48
N HIS A 177 -9.10 4.21 -19.22
CA HIS A 177 -8.13 5.12 -18.62
C HIS A 177 -6.80 5.13 -19.39
N LEU A 178 -6.24 3.95 -19.70
CA LEU A 178 -4.98 3.84 -20.45
C LEU A 178 -5.08 4.50 -21.83
N MET A 179 -6.16 4.25 -22.57
CA MET A 179 -6.37 4.85 -23.89
C MET A 179 -6.51 6.38 -23.86
N MET A 180 -7.12 6.92 -22.81
CA MET A 180 -7.37 8.36 -22.69
C MET A 180 -6.16 9.14 -22.12
N SER A 181 -5.54 8.59 -21.08
CA SER A 181 -4.50 9.26 -20.29
C SER A 181 -3.08 8.88 -20.70
N HIS A 182 -2.89 7.73 -21.36
CA HIS A 182 -1.58 7.19 -21.76
C HIS A 182 -1.51 6.91 -23.27
N LYS A 183 -1.84 7.91 -24.09
CA LYS A 183 -1.92 7.81 -25.56
C LYS A 183 -0.63 7.37 -26.27
N SER A 184 0.51 7.47 -25.59
CA SER A 184 1.81 7.03 -26.10
C SER A 184 1.97 5.50 -26.08
N ILE A 185 1.14 4.78 -25.32
CA ILE A 185 1.22 3.33 -25.24
C ILE A 185 0.63 2.74 -26.52
N THR A 186 1.49 2.15 -27.32
CA THR A 186 1.09 1.46 -28.56
C THR A 186 0.44 0.14 -28.22
N THR A 187 -0.63 -0.22 -28.94
CA THR A 187 -1.29 -1.54 -28.82
C THR A 187 -1.06 -2.35 -30.09
N LEU A 188 -0.53 -3.56 -29.95
CA LEU A 188 -0.38 -4.54 -31.03
C LEU A 188 -1.38 -5.69 -30.84
N GLN A 189 -1.90 -6.20 -31.96
CA GLN A 189 -2.81 -7.34 -31.99
C GLN A 189 -2.06 -8.60 -32.38
N GLY A 190 -2.41 -9.73 -31.75
CA GLY A 190 -1.82 -11.04 -32.04
C GLY A 190 -1.18 -11.68 -30.83
N GLU A 191 -1.11 -13.02 -30.85
CA GLU A 191 -0.52 -13.82 -29.79
C GLU A 191 1.02 -13.87 -29.87
N ASP A 192 1.60 -13.63 -31.05
CA ASP A 192 3.04 -13.57 -31.27
C ASP A 192 3.43 -12.23 -31.91
N ILE A 193 4.20 -11.41 -31.19
CA ILE A 193 4.60 -10.06 -31.59
C ILE A 193 6.06 -9.78 -31.26
N VAL A 194 6.60 -8.68 -31.78
CA VAL A 194 7.92 -8.16 -31.40
C VAL A 194 7.75 -6.85 -30.66
N PHE A 195 8.17 -6.82 -29.40
CA PHE A 195 8.29 -5.62 -28.60
C PHE A 195 9.66 -4.98 -28.82
N LEU A 196 9.68 -3.83 -29.50
CA LEU A 196 10.90 -3.09 -29.79
C LEU A 196 11.14 -1.99 -28.75
N ALA A 197 12.15 -2.16 -27.91
CA ALA A 197 12.64 -1.13 -27.01
C ALA A 197 13.72 -0.30 -27.71
N THR A 198 13.42 0.96 -28.02
CA THR A 198 14.34 1.86 -28.72
C THR A 198 15.29 2.57 -27.77
N ASP A 199 16.52 2.82 -28.20
CA ASP A 199 17.52 3.59 -27.45
C ASP A 199 17.80 3.06 -26.03
N ILE A 200 18.02 1.74 -25.88
CA ILE A 200 18.26 1.08 -24.57
C ILE A 200 19.50 1.61 -23.82
N ASN A 201 20.38 2.30 -24.54
CA ASN A 201 21.61 2.89 -24.01
C ASN A 201 21.40 4.27 -23.37
N LEU A 202 20.17 4.81 -23.35
CA LEU A 202 19.88 6.07 -22.66
C LEU A 202 20.34 6.02 -21.19
N PRO A 203 20.98 7.09 -20.69
CA PRO A 203 21.48 7.12 -19.33
C PRO A 203 20.33 7.20 -18.31
N GLY A 204 20.54 6.59 -17.15
CA GLY A 204 19.58 6.58 -16.04
C GLY A 204 18.51 5.49 -16.14
N ALA A 205 17.50 5.62 -15.29
CA ALA A 205 16.35 4.72 -15.25
C ALA A 205 15.34 5.11 -16.35
N VAL A 206 14.92 4.11 -17.13
CA VAL A 206 14.02 4.29 -18.28
C VAL A 206 13.07 3.09 -18.35
N ASP A 207 11.81 3.36 -18.66
CA ASP A 207 10.77 2.36 -18.81
C ASP A 207 10.25 2.34 -20.25
N TRP A 208 10.11 1.15 -20.83
CA TRP A 208 9.41 0.92 -22.09
C TRP A 208 8.14 0.12 -21.80
N VAL A 209 7.04 0.55 -22.43
CA VAL A 209 5.72 -0.03 -22.21
C VAL A 209 5.01 -0.22 -23.53
N MET A 210 4.38 -1.37 -23.70
CA MET A 210 3.55 -1.69 -24.85
C MET A 210 2.34 -2.52 -24.41
N MET A 211 1.21 -2.37 -25.11
CA MET A 211 0.06 -3.26 -24.94
C MET A 211 0.05 -4.32 -26.05
N GLN A 212 -0.17 -5.57 -25.65
CA GLN A 212 -0.49 -6.69 -26.54
C GLN A 212 -1.94 -7.11 -26.31
N SER A 213 -2.67 -7.37 -27.39
CA SER A 213 -4.07 -7.76 -27.36
C SER A 213 -4.25 -9.09 -28.08
N CYS A 214 -4.68 -10.12 -27.35
CA CYS A 214 -4.93 -11.46 -27.86
C CYS A 214 -5.91 -12.22 -26.93
N PHE A 215 -6.57 -13.26 -27.45
CA PHE A 215 -7.56 -14.05 -26.70
C PHE A 215 -8.69 -13.24 -26.01
N GLY A 216 -9.01 -12.05 -26.53
CA GLY A 216 -9.99 -11.15 -25.91
C GLY A 216 -9.49 -10.42 -24.65
N HIS A 217 -8.20 -10.54 -24.33
CA HIS A 217 -7.56 -9.90 -23.19
C HIS A 217 -6.45 -8.94 -23.62
N HIS A 218 -6.06 -8.08 -22.69
CA HIS A 218 -5.00 -7.11 -22.87
C HIS A 218 -3.85 -7.39 -21.89
N PHE A 219 -2.64 -7.44 -22.41
CA PHE A 219 -1.42 -7.70 -21.67
C PHE A 219 -0.50 -6.50 -21.82
N MET A 220 -0.05 -5.93 -20.72
CA MET A 220 0.96 -4.87 -20.72
C MET A 220 2.34 -5.49 -20.58
N LEU A 221 3.20 -5.15 -21.54
CA LEU A 221 4.60 -5.51 -21.58
C LEU A 221 5.38 -4.38 -20.95
N VAL A 222 6.23 -4.70 -19.98
CA VAL A 222 7.07 -3.74 -19.28
C VAL A 222 8.52 -4.18 -19.41
N LEU A 223 9.36 -3.29 -19.91
CA LEU A 223 10.82 -3.38 -19.79
C LEU A 223 11.28 -2.20 -18.94
N GLU A 224 11.76 -2.47 -17.75
CA GLU A 224 12.27 -1.47 -16.82
C GLU A 224 13.79 -1.57 -16.74
N LYS A 225 14.48 -0.44 -16.93
CA LYS A 225 15.92 -0.32 -16.72
C LYS A 225 16.17 0.35 -15.38
N GLN A 226 16.77 -0.38 -14.44
CA GLN A 226 17.18 0.14 -13.15
C GLN A 226 18.69 0.33 -13.07
N GLU A 227 19.10 1.38 -12.35
CA GLU A 227 20.50 1.62 -12.00
C GLU A 227 20.74 1.19 -10.55
N LYS A 228 21.58 0.17 -10.35
CA LYS A 228 21.98 -0.27 -9.02
C LYS A 228 23.11 0.60 -8.46
N TYR A 229 23.28 0.56 -7.15
CA TYR A 229 24.46 1.10 -6.47
C TYR A 229 25.70 0.46 -7.11
N ASP A 230 26.67 1.29 -7.52
CA ASP A 230 27.88 0.96 -8.31
C ASP A 230 27.77 1.14 -9.84
N GLY A 231 26.65 1.67 -10.35
CA GLY A 231 26.50 2.00 -11.78
C GLY A 231 26.22 0.79 -12.68
N HIS A 232 26.01 -0.38 -12.09
CA HIS A 232 25.51 -1.55 -12.79
C HIS A 232 24.04 -1.37 -13.15
N GLN A 233 23.76 -1.37 -14.45
CA GLN A 233 22.41 -1.29 -14.98
C GLN A 233 21.85 -2.69 -15.22
N GLN A 234 20.60 -2.90 -14.84
CA GLN A 234 19.86 -4.14 -15.08
C GLN A 234 18.53 -3.84 -15.74
N PHE A 235 18.14 -4.73 -16.62
CA PHE A 235 16.86 -4.72 -17.33
C PHE A 235 15.96 -5.81 -16.74
N PHE A 236 14.70 -5.47 -16.55
CA PHE A 236 13.66 -6.33 -16.04
C PHE A 236 12.51 -6.34 -17.04
N ALA A 237 12.25 -7.48 -17.67
CA ALA A 237 11.16 -7.63 -18.63
C ALA A 237 10.08 -8.56 -18.08
N ILE A 238 8.85 -8.07 -18.02
CA ILE A 238 7.71 -8.77 -17.43
C ILE A 238 6.41 -8.47 -18.20
N VAL A 239 5.49 -9.42 -18.16
CA VAL A 239 4.15 -9.30 -18.75
C VAL A 239 3.10 -9.29 -17.64
N GLN A 240 2.21 -8.31 -17.69
CA GLN A 240 1.06 -8.22 -16.79
C GLN A 240 -0.26 -8.29 -17.58
N LEU A 241 -1.22 -9.08 -17.10
CA LEU A 241 -2.59 -9.14 -17.61
C LEU A 241 -3.43 -8.01 -17.01
N ILE A 242 -4.13 -7.25 -17.85
CA ILE A 242 -5.23 -6.36 -17.45
C ILE A 242 -6.44 -7.24 -17.12
N GLY A 243 -6.43 -7.81 -15.92
CA GLY A 243 -7.40 -8.80 -15.48
C GLY A 243 -7.11 -9.28 -14.06
N SER A 244 -7.94 -10.20 -13.58
CA SER A 244 -7.79 -10.85 -12.29
C SER A 244 -6.65 -11.88 -12.27
N ARG A 245 -6.24 -12.28 -11.06
CA ARG A 245 -5.25 -13.36 -10.88
C ARG A 245 -5.73 -14.69 -11.48
N LYS A 246 -7.00 -15.04 -11.28
CA LYS A 246 -7.59 -16.27 -11.80
C LYS A 246 -7.60 -16.30 -13.33
N GLU A 247 -7.83 -15.16 -13.97
CA GLU A 247 -7.70 -15.07 -15.43
C GLU A 247 -6.25 -15.25 -15.89
N ALA A 248 -5.30 -14.66 -15.16
CA ALA A 248 -3.87 -14.75 -15.47
C ALA A 248 -3.32 -16.18 -15.43
N GLU A 249 -3.86 -17.02 -14.54
CA GLU A 249 -3.50 -18.45 -14.41
C GLU A 249 -3.82 -19.28 -15.68
N ASN A 250 -4.68 -18.79 -16.58
CA ASN A 250 -5.01 -19.47 -17.84
C ASN A 250 -4.02 -19.17 -18.98
N PHE A 251 -3.01 -18.35 -18.74
CA PHE A 251 -2.06 -17.90 -19.75
C PHE A 251 -0.62 -18.18 -19.33
N VAL A 252 0.23 -18.43 -20.32
CA VAL A 252 1.69 -18.39 -20.20
C VAL A 252 2.22 -17.45 -21.26
N TYR A 253 3.18 -16.63 -20.88
CA TYR A 253 3.92 -15.79 -21.80
C TYR A 253 5.35 -16.32 -21.95
N ARG A 254 5.92 -16.12 -23.13
CA ARG A 254 7.34 -16.34 -23.44
C ARG A 254 7.96 -15.04 -23.91
N LEU A 255 9.03 -14.61 -23.24
CA LEU A 255 9.91 -13.53 -23.69
C LEU A 255 11.19 -14.13 -24.26
N GLU A 256 11.57 -13.70 -25.45
CA GLU A 256 12.74 -14.23 -26.13
C GLU A 256 13.58 -13.13 -26.76
N LEU A 257 14.87 -13.11 -26.40
CA LEU A 257 15.90 -12.31 -27.05
C LEU A 257 16.66 -13.19 -28.05
N ASN A 258 16.68 -12.76 -29.30
CA ASN A 258 17.35 -13.47 -30.39
C ASN A 258 18.55 -12.68 -30.89
N GLY A 259 19.71 -13.34 -30.93
CA GLY A 259 20.96 -12.75 -31.40
C GLY A 259 21.71 -13.74 -32.28
N ASN A 260 22.85 -13.33 -32.82
CA ASN A 260 23.62 -14.19 -33.71
C ASN A 260 24.07 -15.49 -33.00
N ARG A 261 23.46 -16.63 -33.38
CA ARG A 261 23.69 -17.96 -32.80
C ARG A 261 23.44 -18.05 -31.29
N ARG A 262 22.62 -17.16 -30.74
CA ARG A 262 22.32 -17.09 -29.30
C ARG A 262 20.86 -16.77 -29.10
N ARG A 263 20.31 -17.30 -28.01
CA ARG A 263 18.92 -17.09 -27.62
C ARG A 263 18.82 -17.11 -26.11
N LEU A 264 18.09 -16.15 -25.55
CA LEU A 264 17.73 -16.12 -24.14
C LEU A 264 16.21 -16.12 -24.05
N THR A 265 15.65 -17.06 -23.29
CA THR A 265 14.19 -17.27 -23.21
C THR A 265 13.77 -17.32 -21.75
N TRP A 266 12.65 -16.69 -21.43
CA TRP A 266 11.96 -16.77 -20.15
C TRP A 266 10.49 -17.06 -20.39
N GLU A 267 9.92 -18.01 -19.65
CA GLU A 267 8.51 -18.37 -19.70
C GLU A 267 7.92 -18.32 -18.29
N ALA A 268 6.77 -17.68 -18.14
CA ALA A 268 6.05 -17.60 -16.87
C ALA A 268 4.56 -17.31 -17.10
N MET A 269 3.76 -17.43 -16.05
CA MET A 269 2.39 -16.91 -16.05
C MET A 269 2.41 -15.38 -15.93
N PRO A 270 1.55 -14.65 -16.66
CA PRO A 270 1.49 -13.21 -16.54
C PRO A 270 1.03 -12.81 -15.14
N ARG A 271 1.52 -11.67 -14.64
CA ARG A 271 1.03 -11.11 -13.37
C ARG A 271 -0.30 -10.41 -13.56
N SER A 272 -1.22 -10.51 -12.62
CA SER A 272 -2.41 -9.63 -12.64
C SER A 272 -2.01 -8.21 -12.25
N ILE A 273 -2.63 -7.20 -12.88
CA ILE A 273 -2.50 -5.80 -12.44
C ILE A 273 -2.94 -5.56 -10.99
N HIS A 274 -3.65 -6.50 -10.37
CA HIS A 274 -3.98 -6.46 -8.95
C HIS A 274 -2.73 -6.63 -8.07
N GLU A 275 -1.82 -7.53 -8.45
CA GLU A 275 -0.55 -7.77 -7.75
C GLU A 275 0.50 -6.71 -8.15
N GLY A 276 0.41 -6.21 -9.38
CA GLY A 276 1.40 -5.31 -9.98
C GLY A 276 2.73 -6.04 -10.28
N VAL A 277 3.75 -5.26 -10.64
CA VAL A 277 5.06 -5.81 -11.05
C VAL A 277 6.20 -5.53 -10.06
N ALA A 278 6.02 -4.61 -9.12
CA ALA A 278 7.09 -4.15 -8.23
C ALA A 278 7.70 -5.28 -7.37
N SER A 279 6.86 -6.16 -6.81
CA SER A 279 7.33 -7.30 -6.01
C SER A 279 8.05 -8.34 -6.87
N ALA A 280 7.57 -8.59 -8.09
CA ALA A 280 8.20 -9.51 -9.04
C ALA A 280 9.60 -9.00 -9.46
N ILE A 281 9.71 -7.72 -9.79
CA ILE A 281 11.00 -7.07 -10.12
C ILE A 281 11.96 -7.12 -8.94
N HIS A 282 11.50 -6.75 -7.73
CA HIS A 282 12.32 -6.82 -6.52
C HIS A 282 12.86 -8.23 -6.25
N ASN A 283 12.04 -9.26 -6.48
CA ASN A 283 12.41 -10.66 -6.26
C ASN A 283 13.12 -11.30 -7.46
N SER A 284 13.35 -10.55 -8.55
CA SER A 284 13.90 -11.07 -9.82
C SER A 284 13.09 -12.23 -10.41
N ASP A 285 11.78 -12.23 -10.19
CA ASP A 285 10.82 -13.19 -10.75
C ASP A 285 10.28 -12.68 -12.10
N CYS A 286 11.21 -12.46 -13.02
CA CYS A 286 10.96 -12.02 -14.39
C CYS A 286 12.22 -12.25 -15.25
N LEU A 287 12.18 -11.88 -16.53
CA LEU A 287 13.38 -11.93 -17.36
C LEU A 287 14.34 -10.80 -16.94
N VAL A 288 15.48 -11.17 -16.36
CA VAL A 288 16.51 -10.22 -15.91
C VAL A 288 17.79 -10.39 -16.72
N PHE A 289 18.36 -9.28 -17.18
CA PHE A 289 19.65 -9.27 -17.86
C PHE A 289 20.39 -7.93 -17.65
N ASP A 290 21.71 -7.94 -17.76
CA ASP A 290 22.53 -6.74 -17.65
C ASP A 290 22.73 -6.05 -19.01
N THR A 291 23.37 -4.88 -19.00
CA THR A 291 23.69 -4.13 -20.22
C THR A 291 24.59 -4.92 -21.18
N SER A 292 25.50 -5.76 -20.68
CA SER A 292 26.39 -6.56 -21.53
C SER A 292 25.59 -7.59 -22.33
N ILE A 293 24.64 -8.27 -21.69
CA ILE A 293 23.70 -9.18 -22.36
C ILE A 293 22.82 -8.40 -23.35
N ALA A 294 22.26 -7.27 -22.93
CA ALA A 294 21.42 -6.43 -23.81
C ALA A 294 22.15 -6.07 -25.12
N GLN A 295 23.43 -5.71 -25.04
CA GLN A 295 24.26 -5.38 -26.21
C GLN A 295 24.51 -6.56 -27.15
N LEU A 296 24.47 -7.81 -26.67
CA LEU A 296 24.60 -8.99 -27.53
C LEU A 296 23.36 -9.25 -28.40
N PHE A 297 22.21 -8.71 -27.98
CA PHE A 297 20.90 -8.91 -28.60
C PHE A 297 20.35 -7.65 -29.29
N ALA A 298 20.91 -6.48 -29.00
CA ALA A 298 20.50 -5.21 -29.58
C ALA A 298 21.10 -4.99 -30.98
N ASP A 299 20.32 -4.35 -31.85
CA ASP A 299 20.78 -3.84 -33.15
C ASP A 299 20.58 -2.33 -33.21
N ASN A 300 21.66 -1.59 -33.49
CA ASN A 300 21.70 -0.13 -33.52
C ASN A 300 21.09 0.54 -32.27
N GLY A 301 21.28 -0.06 -31.09
CA GLY A 301 20.76 0.46 -29.82
C GLY A 301 19.29 0.12 -29.55
N ASN A 302 18.63 -0.64 -30.43
CA ASN A 302 17.27 -1.12 -30.26
C ASN A 302 17.27 -2.59 -29.85
N LEU A 303 16.46 -2.96 -28.86
CA LEU A 303 16.30 -4.33 -28.41
C LEU A 303 14.94 -4.87 -28.84
N GLY A 304 14.94 -5.90 -29.69
CA GLY A 304 13.74 -6.63 -30.05
C GLY A 304 13.51 -7.80 -29.09
N ILE A 305 12.35 -7.83 -28.45
CA ILE A 305 11.90 -8.92 -27.59
C ILE A 305 10.73 -9.61 -28.27
N ASN A 306 10.89 -10.87 -28.66
CA ASN A 306 9.77 -11.66 -29.14
C ASN A 306 8.89 -12.00 -27.95
N VAL A 307 7.60 -11.73 -28.08
CA VAL A 307 6.61 -11.97 -27.03
C VAL A 307 5.53 -12.88 -27.60
N THR A 308 5.46 -14.09 -27.07
CA THR A 308 4.39 -15.03 -27.38
C THR A 308 3.50 -15.22 -26.15
N ILE A 309 2.18 -15.16 -26.33
CA ILE A 309 1.19 -15.48 -25.29
C ILE A 309 0.41 -16.71 -25.75
N SER A 310 0.19 -17.65 -24.85
CA SER A 310 -0.55 -18.89 -25.11
C SER A 310 -1.46 -19.24 -23.95
N LEU A 311 -2.51 -20.01 -24.23
CA LEU A 311 -3.35 -20.63 -23.21
C LEU A 311 -2.62 -21.81 -22.55
N VAL A 312 -2.90 -22.05 -21.28
CA VAL A 312 -2.42 -23.22 -20.50
C VAL A 312 -3.33 -24.42 -20.71
#